data_AF-A0A9D4MZ13-F1
#
_entry.id   AF-A0A9D4MZ13-F1
#
_cell.length_a   1.000
_cell.length_b   1.000
_cell.length_c   1.000
_cell.angle_alpha   90.00
_cell.angle_beta   90.00
_cell.angle_gamma   90.00
#
_symmetry.space_group_name_H-M   'P 1'
#
loop_
_entity.id
_entity.type
_entity.pdbx_description
1 polymer ?
#
loop_
_entity_poly.entity_id
_entity_poly.type
_entity_poly.pdbx_seq_one_letter_code
_entity_poly.pdbx_strand_id
1 'polypeptide(L)'
;MFLFTVRQNNCDKTDVIKVEGTYANITQTSMSFFFSGVVGPELSTEARVLSPILGSVAPEDRLLQLGFSSSAADLGNQKLYPNFLRVIPSDSVQTEVGEDTLTIASA
;
A
#
# COMPACT_ATOMS: atom_id res chain seq x y z
N MET A 1 9.24 4.07 -6.43
CA MET A 1 8.39 5.29 -6.51
C MET A 1 7.27 5.16 -5.50
N PHE A 2 6.98 6.23 -4.75
CA PHE A 2 5.90 6.24 -3.75
C PHE A 2 4.89 7.33 -4.10
N LEU A 3 3.61 7.04 -3.88
CA LEU A 3 2.55 8.01 -4.04
C LEU A 3 1.85 8.21 -2.69
N PHE A 4 1.84 9.43 -2.19
CA PHE A 4 1.19 9.77 -0.93
C PHE A 4 -0.22 10.31 -1.17
N THR A 5 -1.16 9.85 -0.34
CA THR A 5 -2.53 10.39 -0.31
C THR A 5 -2.68 11.29 0.91
N VAL A 6 -2.74 12.59 0.67
CA VAL A 6 -2.96 13.61 1.71
C VAL A 6 -4.42 14.01 1.71
N ARG A 7 -5.04 14.04 2.88
CA ARG A 7 -6.32 14.71 3.11
C ARG A 7 -6.09 16.07 3.73
N GLN A 8 -6.69 17.09 3.12
CA GLN A 8 -6.78 18.42 3.70
C GLN A 8 -8.13 18.56 4.40
N ASN A 9 -8.11 18.88 5.69
CA ASN A 9 -9.32 19.27 6.41
C ASN A 9 -9.49 20.78 6.30
N ASN A 10 -10.19 21.24 5.28
CA ASN A 10 -10.80 22.57 5.29
C ASN A 10 -12.24 22.39 5.78
N CYS A 11 -12.75 23.29 6.64
CA CYS A 11 -13.95 23.12 7.46
C CYS A 11 -15.28 22.74 6.73
N ASP A 12 -15.28 22.59 5.39
CA ASP A 12 -16.43 22.14 4.60
C ASP A 12 -16.07 21.22 3.40
N LYS A 13 -14.79 20.92 3.12
CA LYS A 13 -14.38 20.11 1.95
C LYS A 13 -13.12 19.29 2.21
N THR A 14 -13.19 18.01 1.84
CA THR A 14 -12.04 17.09 1.84
C THR A 14 -11.43 17.06 0.44
N ASP A 15 -10.28 17.70 0.26
CA ASP A 15 -9.51 17.61 -0.99
C ASP A 15 -8.42 16.54 -0.86
N VAL A 16 -8.33 15.67 -1.87
CA VAL A 16 -7.29 14.64 -2.00
C VAL A 16 -6.15 15.20 -2.84
N ILE A 17 -4.99 15.41 -2.22
CA ILE A 17 -3.80 15.91 -2.91
C ILE A 17 -2.89 14.72 -3.23
N LYS A 18 -2.62 14.55 -4.53
CA LYS A 18 -1.68 13.56 -5.05
C LYS A 18 -0.27 14.15 -5.02
N VAL A 19 0.64 13.54 -4.25
CA VAL A 19 2.06 13.97 -4.19
C VAL A 19 2.94 12.81 -4.63
N GLU A 20 3.62 12.97 -5.77
CA GLU A 20 4.53 11.99 -6.37
C GLU A 20 5.99 12.42 -6.17
N GLY A 21 6.85 11.49 -5.73
CA GLY A 21 8.29 11.74 -5.64
C GLY A 21 9.05 10.68 -4.84
N THR A 22 10.37 10.59 -5.05
CA THR A 22 11.28 9.77 -4.22
C THR A 22 11.45 10.38 -2.82
N TYR A 23 11.37 11.71 -2.72
CA TYR A 23 11.31 12.49 -1.48
C TYR A 23 10.33 13.64 -1.70
N ALA A 24 9.30 13.75 -0.86
CA ALA A 24 8.39 14.89 -0.86
C ALA A 24 8.65 15.73 0.40
N ASN A 25 9.04 17.00 0.22
CA ASN A 25 9.15 17.95 1.33
C ASN A 25 7.88 18.80 1.36
N ILE A 26 7.08 18.67 2.42
CA ILE A 26 5.83 19.40 2.58
C ILE A 26 6.08 20.51 3.60
N THR A 27 6.08 21.75 3.14
CA THR A 27 6.26 22.94 3.99
C THR A 27 4.94 23.36 4.61
N GLN A 28 4.90 23.44 5.94
CA GLN A 28 3.70 23.72 6.73
C GLN A 28 3.39 25.23 6.74
N THR A 29 2.30 25.64 6.09
CA THR A 29 1.72 26.99 6.25
C THR A 29 0.32 26.83 6.86
N SER A 30 0.25 26.87 8.18
CA SER A 30 -0.95 27.04 9.03
C SER A 30 -2.24 26.28 8.67
N MET A 31 -2.18 25.05 8.16
CA MET A 31 -3.33 24.14 8.02
C MET A 31 -2.93 22.72 8.44
N SER A 32 -3.84 21.97 9.09
CA SER A 32 -3.58 20.57 9.45
C SER A 32 -3.81 19.67 8.24
N PHE A 33 -2.76 18.98 7.81
CA PHE A 33 -2.85 17.90 6.83
C PHE A 33 -2.88 16.57 7.57
N PHE A 34 -3.80 15.69 7.18
CA PHE A 34 -3.84 14.31 7.66
C PHE A 34 -3.47 13.38 6.50
N PHE A 35 -2.46 12.54 6.70
CA PHE A 35 -2.17 11.47 5.75
C PHE A 35 -3.17 10.34 5.97
N SER A 36 -3.76 9.82 4.90
CA SER A 36 -4.66 8.66 5.00
C SER A 36 -3.98 7.36 4.57
N GLY A 37 -2.88 7.45 3.82
CA GLY A 37 -2.18 6.26 3.37
C GLY A 37 -1.12 6.54 2.31
N VAL A 38 -0.46 5.45 1.91
CA VAL A 38 0.65 5.40 0.97
C VAL A 38 0.31 4.37 -0.12
N VAL A 39 0.54 4.72 -1.37
CA VAL A 39 0.48 3.81 -2.52
C VAL A 39 1.91 3.41 -2.91
N GLY A 40 2.13 2.12 -3.07
CA GLY A 40 3.43 1.48 -3.23
C GLY A 40 3.88 0.72 -1.98
N PRO A 41 5.15 0.29 -1.92
CA PRO A 41 6.19 0.36 -2.96
C PRO A 41 5.93 -0.57 -4.14
N GLU A 42 6.89 -0.58 -5.07
CA GLU A 42 6.95 -1.53 -6.17
C GLU A 42 7.41 -2.91 -5.66
N LEU A 43 8.53 -2.97 -4.92
CA LEU A 43 9.09 -4.24 -4.46
C LEU A 43 8.47 -4.71 -3.14
N SER A 44 8.14 -5.99 -3.10
CA SER A 44 7.57 -6.64 -1.91
C SER A 44 8.46 -6.50 -0.67
N THR A 45 9.78 -6.47 -0.83
CA THR A 45 10.73 -6.32 0.29
C THR A 45 10.58 -4.97 0.98
N GLU A 46 10.41 -3.90 0.22
CA GLU A 46 10.18 -2.57 0.80
C GLU A 46 8.80 -2.52 1.47
N ALA A 47 7.80 -3.19 0.87
CA ALA A 47 6.45 -3.22 1.43
C ALA A 47 6.44 -3.85 2.84
N ARG A 48 7.23 -4.91 3.04
CA ARG A 48 7.40 -5.57 4.36
C ARG A 48 8.02 -4.66 5.40
N VAL A 49 8.93 -3.78 4.99
CA VAL A 49 9.59 -2.85 5.91
C VAL A 49 8.67 -1.69 6.27
N LEU A 50 7.89 -1.18 5.30
CA LEU A 50 7.03 -0.02 5.49
C LEU A 50 5.72 -0.34 6.21
N SER A 51 5.11 -1.51 5.96
CA SER A 51 3.80 -1.84 6.51
C SER A 51 3.75 -1.78 8.05
N PRO A 52 4.73 -2.33 8.80
CA PRO A 52 4.78 -2.20 10.25
C PRO A 52 4.92 -0.76 10.73
N ILE A 53 5.66 0.08 10.01
CA ILE A 53 5.86 1.50 10.36
C ILE A 53 4.54 2.25 10.21
N LEU A 54 3.87 2.09 9.06
CA LEU A 54 2.58 2.71 8.75
C LEU A 54 1.43 2.15 9.62
N GLY A 55 1.56 0.91 10.07
CA GLY A 55 0.59 0.22 10.93
C GLY A 55 0.86 0.35 12.43
N SER A 56 1.90 1.08 12.84
CA SER A 56 2.32 1.20 14.26
C SER A 56 1.41 2.06 15.12
N VAL A 57 0.54 2.85 14.48
CA VAL A 57 -0.47 3.69 15.14
C VAL A 57 -1.72 2.89 15.50
N ALA A 58 -2.60 3.47 16.31
CA ALA A 58 -3.82 2.83 16.76
C ALA A 58 -4.71 2.37 15.57
N PRO A 59 -5.50 1.28 15.71
CA PRO A 59 -6.28 0.71 14.62
C PRO A 59 -7.11 1.70 13.79
N GLU A 60 -7.67 2.71 14.46
CA GLU A 60 -8.49 3.80 13.92
C GLU A 60 -7.70 4.81 13.08
N ASP A 61 -6.41 4.95 13.34
CA ASP A 61 -5.52 5.92 12.68
C ASP A 61 -4.52 5.24 11.73
N ARG A 62 -4.63 3.92 11.54
CA ARG A 62 -3.69 3.15 10.70
C ARG A 62 -3.63 3.70 9.29
N LEU A 63 -2.41 4.04 8.88
CA LEU A 63 -2.14 4.48 7.53
C LEU A 63 -2.21 3.28 6.60
N LEU A 64 -3.16 3.33 5.66
CA LEU A 64 -3.32 2.28 4.66
C LEU A 64 -2.12 2.28 3.72
N GLN A 65 -1.64 1.09 3.39
CA GLN A 65 -0.62 0.88 2.38
C GLN A 65 -1.22 0.09 1.21
N LEU A 66 -1.21 0.67 0.01
CA LEU A 66 -1.76 0.05 -1.20
C LEU A 66 -0.65 -0.36 -2.17
N GLY A 67 -0.33 -1.65 -2.23
CA GLY A 67 0.63 -2.21 -3.18
C GLY A 67 0.05 -2.34 -4.59
N PHE A 68 0.75 -1.77 -5.59
CA PHE A 68 0.38 -1.90 -7.01
C PHE A 68 1.22 -2.94 -7.75
N SER A 69 2.44 -3.27 -7.27
CA SER A 69 3.33 -4.27 -7.89
C SER A 69 3.85 -5.32 -6.90
N SER A 70 3.63 -5.14 -5.59
CA SER A 70 4.12 -6.08 -4.56
C SER A 70 3.23 -7.32 -4.43
N SER A 71 3.64 -8.42 -5.06
CA SER A 71 2.86 -9.66 -5.21
C SER A 71 3.17 -10.75 -4.17
N ALA A 72 4.17 -10.56 -3.30
CA ALA A 72 4.60 -11.62 -2.38
C ALA A 72 3.45 -12.19 -1.53
N ALA A 73 3.41 -13.51 -1.39
CA ALA A 73 2.28 -14.21 -0.76
C ALA A 73 2.08 -13.82 0.72
N ASP A 74 3.17 -13.64 1.47
CA ASP A 74 3.18 -13.33 2.90
C ASP A 74 2.58 -11.95 3.23
N LEU A 75 2.65 -11.00 2.30
CA LEU A 75 2.00 -9.69 2.42
C LEU A 75 0.46 -9.78 2.55
N GLY A 76 -0.14 -10.94 2.21
CA GLY A 76 -1.55 -11.21 2.48
C GLY A 76 -1.89 -11.54 3.93
N ASN A 77 -0.89 -11.70 4.81
CA ASN A 77 -1.11 -12.03 6.21
C ASN A 77 -1.55 -10.79 7.01
N GLN A 78 -2.85 -10.64 7.22
CA GLN A 78 -3.43 -9.51 7.96
C GLN A 78 -3.03 -9.46 9.44
N LYS A 79 -2.45 -10.52 10.02
CA LYS A 79 -1.89 -10.45 11.39
C LYS A 79 -0.53 -9.74 11.41
N LEU A 80 0.27 -9.89 10.35
CA LEU A 80 1.60 -9.29 10.24
C LEU A 80 1.55 -7.92 9.55
N TYR A 81 0.66 -7.77 8.56
CA TYR A 81 0.54 -6.60 7.71
C TYR A 81 -0.92 -6.10 7.68
N PRO A 82 -1.49 -5.68 8.83
CA PRO A 82 -2.91 -5.37 8.97
C PRO A 82 -3.39 -4.16 8.16
N ASN A 83 -2.46 -3.32 7.71
CA ASN A 83 -2.73 -2.11 6.94
C ASN A 83 -2.35 -2.25 5.46
N PHE A 84 -1.90 -3.43 5.02
CA PHE A 84 -1.48 -3.66 3.64
C PHE A 84 -2.64 -4.23 2.80
N LEU A 85 -2.93 -3.53 1.71
CA LEU A 85 -3.86 -3.95 0.66
C LEU A 85 -3.12 -3.96 -0.67
N ARG A 86 -3.61 -4.73 -1.64
CA ARG A 86 -3.07 -4.71 -3.00
C ARG A 86 -4.16 -4.90 -4.04
N VAL A 87 -3.92 -4.36 -5.22
CA VAL A 87 -4.82 -4.47 -6.39
C VAL A 87 -4.44 -5.61 -7.33
N ILE A 88 -3.31 -6.26 -7.10
CA ILE A 88 -2.81 -7.38 -7.90
C ILE A 88 -2.97 -8.72 -7.15
N PRO A 89 -3.05 -9.85 -7.86
CA PRO A 89 -3.08 -11.17 -7.24
C PRO A 89 -1.75 -11.51 -6.54
N SER A 90 -1.83 -12.39 -5.53
CA SER A 90 -0.66 -12.91 -4.84
C SER A 90 0.15 -13.88 -5.70
N ASP A 91 1.43 -14.04 -5.40
CA ASP A 91 2.28 -15.07 -6.02
C ASP A 91 1.70 -16.48 -5.80
N SER A 92 1.03 -16.73 -4.66
CA SER A 92 0.40 -18.03 -4.42
C SER A 92 -0.71 -18.34 -5.43
N VAL A 93 -1.54 -17.35 -5.78
CA VAL A 93 -2.59 -17.49 -6.80
C VAL A 93 -1.98 -17.60 -8.20
N GLN A 94 -0.91 -16.84 -8.47
CA GLN A 94 -0.22 -16.89 -9.77
C GLN A 94 0.46 -18.26 -10.00
N THR A 95 1.06 -18.84 -8.96
CA THR A 95 1.66 -20.19 -9.03
C THR A 95 0.60 -21.26 -9.25
N GLU A 96 -0.53 -21.19 -8.55
CA GLU A 96 -1.66 -22.13 -8.73
C GLU A 96 -2.13 -22.16 -10.20
N VAL A 97 -2.35 -20.98 -10.79
CA VAL A 97 -2.70 -20.89 -12.22
C VAL A 97 -1.57 -21.41 -13.11
N GLY A 98 -0.31 -21.17 -12.74
CA GLY A 98 0.84 -21.72 -13.46
C GLY A 98 0.86 -23.25 -13.48
N GLU A 99 0.60 -23.90 -12.34
CA GLU A 99 0.53 -25.36 -12.22
C GLU A 99 -0.63 -25.95 -13.04
N ASP A 100 -1.79 -25.28 -13.05
CA ASP A 100 -2.93 -25.67 -13.88
C ASP A 100 -2.57 -25.64 -15.38
N THR A 101 -1.85 -24.60 -15.84
CA THR A 101 -1.44 -24.50 -17.25
C THR A 101 -0.46 -25.59 -17.65
N LEU A 102 0.44 -26.01 -16.75
CA LEU A 102 1.36 -27.12 -16.99
C LEU A 102 0.62 -28.46 -17.08
N THR A 103 -0.42 -28.63 -16.27
CA THR A 103 -1.26 -29.83 -16.30
C THR A 103 -2.03 -29.93 -17.62
N ILE A 104 -2.57 -28.81 -18.12
CA ILE A 104 -3.27 -28.76 -19.41
C ILE A 104 -2.29 -29.01 -20.57
N ALA A 105 -1.06 -28.49 -20.51
CA ALA A 105 -0.06 -28.65 -21.56
C ALA A 105 0.53 -30.07 -21.65
N SER A 106 0.36 -30.90 -20.62
CA SER A 106 0.83 -32.29 -20.58
C SER A 106 -0.25 -33.34 -20.89
N ALA A 107 -1.48 -32.90 -21.16
CA ALA A 107 -2.62 -33.71 -21.59
C ALA A 107 -2.81 -33.68 -23.11
#